data_AF-A0A7K2Q3S1-F1
#
_entry.id   AF-A0A7K2Q3S1-F1
#
_cell.length_a   1.000
_cell.length_b   1.000
_cell.length_c   1.000
_cell.angle_alpha   90.00
_cell.angle_beta   90.00
_cell.angle_gamma   90.00
#
_symmetry.space_group_name_H-M   'P 1'
#
loop_
_entity.id
_entity.type
_entity.pdbx_description
1 polymer ?
#
loop_
_entity_poly.entity_id
_entity_poly.type
_entity_poly.pdbx_seq_one_letter_code
_entity_poly.pdbx_strand_id
1 'polypeptide(L)'
;MKKSPESTNPVIRKISNAVAHREVTLALHAARAAVGVGMLLPGNSRWRGAGSLFLGGTTCLLAARHRYGTDGSDQVATLVQGATGLARLSRSTQTQDALLWYVALQANLSYAASGWVKLLGERWRDASALPGVMRTRTYGSEKIYRLTQRHPKASQYVQHGVLALECLFPLVHLAGGRLTRPVLASAASFHVANGFIMGLGRFMTAFPSMHPMVAYTTTPASHPAVAGRDDRAVKAAGLLLAAGVAASAALAAQRRSTVLEGWPTSRRFVTRHGNELLYETGGDTGDRFGTGATIGTPDTFGTGHGEEPVLVFAAGLASTSEHFAWITERFVNETDHPVVSYARAGYGGSLRRTTAPYELAESVDDLEDLVRGVLPAGRKVVLVGHSLGGEIIRRAADRLSDRLAGLVYLDPAHPAELQRSERQSEGSKALSETIAQASRYLRLGSGILMSRPEWLDRLPKEYRQRVFAQYTDARLWTAGKREWEAVEKAFRAFDGTIAPLPVPGLIIAAQQTVDQDPEQLLLYNELSHAHPRHGETGGIEVVEGSDHDSLLTNAAHAHRAADLIAAFLAEVAAARVPAHAGQGEPQDQPQDAARTEGTVR
;
A
#
# COMPACT_ATOMS: atom_id res chain seq x y z
N MET A 1 -8.17 24.52 -20.16
CA MET A 1 -6.93 24.19 -20.91
C MET A 1 -5.84 23.84 -19.90
N LYS A 2 -5.15 22.70 -20.05
CA LYS A 2 -4.10 22.27 -19.08
C LYS A 2 -2.95 23.29 -19.04
N LYS A 3 -2.50 23.66 -17.84
CA LYS A 3 -1.38 24.60 -17.56
C LYS A 3 0.02 23.95 -17.64
N SER A 4 0.14 22.70 -18.08
CA SER A 4 1.41 21.96 -18.07
C SER A 4 1.71 21.37 -19.46
N PRO A 5 2.95 21.51 -19.98
CA PRO A 5 3.34 20.94 -21.27
C PRO A 5 3.35 19.40 -21.23
N GLU A 6 3.03 18.75 -22.35
CA GLU A 6 2.98 17.27 -22.47
C GLU A 6 4.35 16.59 -22.29
N SER A 7 5.45 17.34 -22.40
CA SER A 7 6.81 16.89 -22.06
C SER A 7 7.65 18.04 -21.52
N THR A 8 8.52 17.75 -20.57
CA THR A 8 9.54 18.67 -20.05
C THR A 8 10.75 18.79 -21.00
N ASN A 9 10.90 17.88 -21.97
CA ASN A 9 11.99 17.92 -22.94
C ASN A 9 11.65 18.87 -24.11
N PRO A 10 12.46 19.91 -24.38
CA PRO A 10 12.17 20.92 -25.40
C PRO A 10 12.16 20.36 -26.84
N VAL A 11 12.95 19.31 -27.11
CA VAL A 11 13.01 18.66 -28.43
C VAL A 11 11.74 17.85 -28.67
N ILE A 12 11.32 17.04 -27.70
CA ILE A 12 10.08 16.26 -27.78
C ILE A 12 8.89 17.19 -27.95
N ARG A 13 8.86 18.32 -27.24
CA ARG A 13 7.83 19.34 -27.38
C ARG A 13 7.80 19.93 -28.79
N LYS A 14 8.96 20.29 -29.36
CA LYS A 14 9.04 20.84 -30.72
C LYS A 14 8.54 19.85 -31.77
N ILE A 15 8.94 18.57 -31.65
CA ILE A 15 8.49 17.49 -32.54
C ILE A 15 6.98 17.27 -32.41
N SER A 16 6.48 17.16 -31.18
CA SER A 16 5.05 16.94 -30.92
C SER A 16 4.20 18.08 -31.45
N ASN A 17 4.64 19.33 -31.29
CA ASN A 17 3.97 20.50 -31.84
C ASN A 17 3.95 20.49 -33.37
N ALA A 18 5.07 20.13 -34.01
CA ALA A 18 5.14 20.03 -35.48
C ALA A 18 4.15 18.97 -36.02
N VAL A 19 4.10 17.81 -35.38
CA VAL A 19 3.19 16.71 -35.73
C VAL A 19 1.73 17.11 -35.44
N ALA A 20 1.48 17.94 -34.44
CA ALA A 20 0.14 18.41 -34.08
C ALA A 20 -0.52 19.31 -35.15
N HIS A 21 0.24 19.84 -36.12
CA HIS A 21 -0.37 20.52 -37.26
C HIS A 21 -1.26 19.57 -38.08
N ARG A 22 -2.47 20.05 -38.44
CA ARG A 22 -3.48 19.25 -39.14
C ARG A 22 -2.94 18.67 -40.45
N GLU A 23 -2.25 19.49 -41.24
CA GLU A 23 -1.67 19.09 -42.53
C GLU A 23 -0.60 18.01 -42.36
N VAL A 24 0.29 18.18 -41.39
CA VAL A 24 1.36 17.20 -41.08
C VAL A 24 0.75 15.86 -40.65
N THR A 25 -0.25 15.89 -39.75
CA THR A 25 -0.94 14.66 -39.32
C THR A 25 -1.69 13.99 -40.47
N LEU A 26 -2.39 14.74 -41.32
CA LEU A 26 -3.08 14.19 -42.50
C LEU A 26 -2.09 13.55 -43.48
N ALA A 27 -0.99 14.25 -43.79
CA ALA A 27 0.07 13.73 -44.65
C ALA A 27 0.68 12.45 -44.06
N LEU A 28 0.90 12.41 -42.74
CA LEU A 28 1.44 11.23 -42.07
C LEU A 28 0.49 10.03 -42.13
N HIS A 29 -0.81 10.25 -41.91
CA HIS A 29 -1.81 9.17 -42.05
C HIS A 29 -1.96 8.70 -43.50
N ALA A 30 -1.94 9.62 -44.48
CA ALA A 30 -1.95 9.26 -45.90
C ALA A 30 -0.72 8.43 -46.29
N ALA A 31 0.47 8.84 -45.84
CA ALA A 31 1.71 8.10 -46.06
C ALA A 31 1.67 6.72 -45.38
N ARG A 32 1.16 6.62 -44.15
CA ARG A 32 0.96 5.34 -43.45
C ARG A 32 0.01 4.42 -44.21
N ALA A 33 -1.11 4.95 -44.72
CA ALA A 33 -2.05 4.19 -45.54
C ALA A 33 -1.39 3.68 -46.83
N ALA A 34 -0.66 4.55 -47.54
CA ALA A 34 0.06 4.19 -48.76
C ALA A 34 1.13 3.12 -48.50
N VAL A 35 1.95 3.28 -47.46
CA VAL A 35 2.95 2.26 -47.06
C VAL A 35 2.26 0.96 -46.67
N GLY A 36 1.17 1.03 -45.89
CA GLY A 36 0.38 -0.14 -45.50
C GLY A 36 -0.16 -0.93 -46.68
N VAL A 37 -0.73 -0.25 -47.68
CA VAL A 37 -1.16 -0.88 -48.95
C VAL A 37 0.04 -1.48 -49.68
N GLY A 38 1.15 -0.75 -49.76
CA GLY A 38 2.39 -1.25 -50.36
C GLY A 38 2.92 -2.51 -49.68
N MET A 39 2.73 -2.67 -48.37
CA MET A 39 3.11 -3.89 -47.63
C MET A 39 2.27 -5.12 -47.99
N LEU A 40 1.08 -4.95 -48.57
CA LEU A 40 0.22 -6.05 -49.02
C LEU A 40 0.64 -6.57 -50.41
N LEU A 41 1.30 -5.75 -51.21
CA LEU A 41 1.75 -6.10 -52.56
C LEU A 41 3.02 -6.97 -52.54
N PRO A 42 3.25 -7.84 -53.54
CA PRO A 42 4.52 -8.56 -53.70
C PRO A 42 5.70 -7.58 -53.69
N GLY A 43 6.80 -7.94 -53.02
CA GLY A 43 7.93 -7.01 -52.93
C GLY A 43 9.12 -7.51 -52.12
N ASN A 44 10.21 -6.74 -52.18
CA ASN A 44 11.50 -7.05 -51.55
C ASN A 44 11.40 -7.04 -50.02
N SER A 45 12.07 -7.99 -49.37
CA SER A 45 12.16 -8.08 -47.91
C SER A 45 12.68 -6.81 -47.24
N ARG A 46 13.70 -6.15 -47.82
CA ARG A 46 14.28 -4.91 -47.27
C ARG A 46 13.30 -3.73 -47.34
N TRP A 47 12.53 -3.62 -48.43
CA TRP A 47 11.49 -2.60 -48.54
C TRP A 47 10.37 -2.82 -47.53
N ARG A 48 9.98 -4.09 -47.30
CA ARG A 48 9.05 -4.44 -46.22
C ARG A 48 9.64 -4.12 -44.83
N GLY A 49 10.95 -4.30 -44.66
CA GLY A 49 11.66 -3.91 -43.44
C GLY A 49 11.58 -2.40 -43.17
N ALA A 50 11.93 -1.59 -44.17
CA ALA A 50 11.84 -0.13 -44.10
C ALA A 50 10.39 0.35 -43.87
N GLY A 51 9.42 -0.23 -44.57
CA GLY A 51 8.00 0.06 -44.36
C GLY A 51 7.52 -0.27 -42.94
N SER A 52 7.97 -1.40 -42.37
CA SER A 52 7.63 -1.76 -40.99
C SER A 52 8.18 -0.75 -39.99
N LEU A 53 9.44 -0.33 -40.14
CA LEU A 53 10.04 0.69 -39.28
C LEU A 53 9.37 2.05 -39.43
N PHE A 54 8.99 2.43 -40.65
CA PHE A 54 8.24 3.65 -40.89
C PHE A 54 6.88 3.61 -40.18
N LEU A 55 6.11 2.52 -40.32
CA LEU A 55 4.82 2.38 -39.65
C LEU A 55 4.96 2.37 -38.12
N GLY A 56 5.93 1.64 -37.57
CA GLY A 56 6.18 1.61 -36.12
C GLY A 56 6.61 2.98 -35.58
N GLY A 57 7.61 3.61 -36.21
CA GLY A 57 8.12 4.91 -35.80
C GLY A 57 7.07 6.02 -35.89
N THR A 58 6.25 6.01 -36.95
CA THR A 58 5.16 6.99 -37.09
C THR A 58 4.01 6.73 -36.12
N THR A 59 3.80 5.48 -35.65
CA THR A 59 2.86 5.19 -34.55
C THR A 59 3.34 5.82 -33.25
N CYS A 60 4.62 5.65 -32.88
CA CYS A 60 5.22 6.29 -31.71
C CYS A 60 5.13 7.82 -31.78
N LEU A 61 5.39 8.39 -32.97
CA LEU A 61 5.32 9.82 -33.20
C LEU A 61 3.89 10.37 -33.01
N LEU A 62 2.90 9.62 -33.46
CA LEU A 62 1.48 9.97 -33.36
C LEU A 62 0.89 9.76 -31.96
N ALA A 63 1.50 8.89 -31.14
CA ALA A 63 1.04 8.60 -29.79
C ALA A 63 1.05 9.84 -28.87
N ALA A 64 1.92 10.81 -29.12
CA ALA A 64 1.93 12.09 -28.39
C ALA A 64 0.61 12.89 -28.56
N ARG A 65 -0.06 12.73 -29.71
CA ARG A 65 -1.30 13.44 -30.05
C ARG A 65 -2.55 12.58 -29.82
N HIS A 66 -2.50 11.32 -30.25
CA HIS A 66 -3.66 10.44 -30.24
C HIS A 66 -3.77 9.76 -28.88
N ARG A 67 -4.74 10.21 -28.07
CA ARG A 67 -5.11 9.57 -26.80
C ARG A 67 -6.09 8.41 -26.95
N TYR A 68 -6.48 8.08 -28.18
CA TYR A 68 -7.30 6.92 -28.50
C TYR A 68 -6.41 5.85 -29.11
N GLY A 69 -6.46 4.64 -28.54
CA GLY A 69 -5.51 3.58 -28.88
C GLY A 69 -4.18 3.80 -28.17
N THR A 70 -3.97 3.02 -27.11
CA THR A 70 -2.73 2.85 -26.34
C THR A 70 -2.78 1.50 -25.62
N ASP A 71 -3.70 0.63 -26.06
CA ASP A 71 -3.94 -0.65 -25.45
C ASP A 71 -2.86 -1.66 -25.90
N GLY A 72 -2.94 -2.89 -25.39
CA GLY A 72 -1.93 -3.91 -25.70
C GLY A 72 -1.75 -4.17 -27.20
N SER A 73 -2.77 -3.94 -28.04
CA SER A 73 -2.66 -4.16 -29.48
C SER A 73 -1.73 -3.16 -30.18
N ASP A 74 -1.75 -1.89 -29.76
CA ASP A 74 -0.88 -0.84 -30.33
C ASP A 74 0.58 -1.07 -29.92
N GLN A 75 0.80 -1.51 -28.67
CA GLN A 75 2.11 -1.87 -28.13
C GLN A 75 2.68 -3.08 -28.89
N VAL A 76 1.89 -4.15 -29.04
CA VAL A 76 2.30 -5.35 -29.78
C VAL A 76 2.59 -5.02 -31.25
N ALA A 77 1.72 -4.25 -31.91
CA ALA A 77 1.91 -3.88 -33.31
C ALA A 77 3.23 -3.11 -33.52
N THR A 78 3.52 -2.14 -32.66
CA THR A 78 4.77 -1.37 -32.70
C THR A 78 5.99 -2.26 -32.45
N LEU A 79 5.91 -3.17 -31.47
CA LEU A 79 6.97 -4.11 -31.13
C LEU A 79 7.29 -5.05 -32.31
N VAL A 80 6.26 -5.65 -32.90
CA VAL A 80 6.42 -6.58 -34.04
C VAL A 80 6.95 -5.85 -35.27
N GLN A 81 6.43 -4.66 -35.58
CA GLN A 81 6.89 -3.83 -36.69
C GLN A 81 8.36 -3.41 -36.52
N GLY A 82 8.75 -3.00 -35.31
CA GLY A 82 10.13 -2.66 -34.98
C GLY A 82 11.08 -3.84 -35.14
N ALA A 83 10.79 -4.94 -34.44
CA ALA A 83 11.65 -6.12 -34.43
C ALA A 83 11.77 -6.77 -35.82
N THR A 84 10.65 -6.98 -36.50
CA THR A 84 10.68 -7.59 -37.84
C THR A 84 11.19 -6.64 -38.92
N GLY A 85 11.04 -5.32 -38.72
CA GLY A 85 11.65 -4.30 -39.57
C GLY A 85 13.17 -4.33 -39.52
N LEU A 86 13.73 -4.32 -38.30
CA LEU A 86 15.17 -4.44 -38.07
C LEU A 86 15.73 -5.78 -38.57
N ALA A 87 15.02 -6.89 -38.32
CA ALA A 87 15.44 -8.21 -38.78
C ALA A 87 15.59 -8.25 -40.31
N ARG A 88 14.61 -7.73 -41.05
CA ARG A 88 14.63 -7.69 -42.52
C ARG A 88 15.71 -6.80 -43.11
N LEU A 89 16.18 -5.80 -42.37
CA LEU A 89 17.26 -4.91 -42.82
C LEU A 89 18.65 -5.42 -42.43
N SER A 90 18.73 -6.22 -41.36
CA SER A 90 19.97 -6.85 -40.89
C SER A 90 20.55 -7.82 -41.94
N ARG A 91 21.88 -7.85 -42.00
CA ARG A 91 22.65 -8.86 -42.75
C ARG A 91 23.15 -10.01 -41.86
N SER A 92 23.12 -9.86 -40.54
CA SER A 92 23.51 -10.89 -39.58
C SER A 92 22.31 -11.78 -39.28
N THR A 93 22.47 -13.08 -39.52
CA THR A 93 21.50 -14.12 -39.14
C THR A 93 21.32 -14.19 -37.63
N GLN A 94 22.39 -13.99 -36.86
CA GLN A 94 22.32 -13.95 -35.39
C GLN A 94 21.43 -12.80 -34.90
N THR A 95 21.54 -11.61 -35.50
CA THR A 95 20.66 -10.48 -35.18
C THR A 95 19.21 -10.77 -35.57
N GLN A 96 18.98 -11.42 -36.70
CA GLN A 96 17.64 -11.82 -37.13
C GLN A 96 17.02 -12.79 -36.10
N ASP A 97 17.74 -13.86 -35.75
CA ASP A 97 17.29 -14.85 -34.78
C ASP A 97 17.01 -14.23 -33.41
N ALA A 98 17.89 -13.35 -32.92
CA ALA A 98 17.68 -12.65 -31.66
C ALA A 98 16.40 -11.79 -31.67
N LEU A 99 16.11 -11.09 -32.77
CA LEU A 99 14.89 -10.28 -32.91
C LEU A 99 13.63 -11.14 -33.02
N LEU A 100 13.68 -12.30 -33.68
CA LEU A 100 12.56 -13.24 -33.72
C LEU A 100 12.32 -13.89 -32.35
N TRP A 101 13.37 -14.29 -31.64
CA TRP A 101 13.31 -14.73 -30.25
C TRP A 101 12.72 -13.68 -29.33
N TYR A 102 13.12 -12.41 -29.48
CA TYR A 102 12.55 -11.31 -28.72
C TYR A 102 11.02 -11.24 -28.87
N VAL A 103 10.49 -11.27 -30.10
CA VAL A 103 9.02 -11.24 -30.30
C VAL A 103 8.35 -12.50 -29.73
N ALA A 104 8.96 -13.68 -29.91
CA ALA A 104 8.41 -14.91 -29.36
C ALA A 104 8.34 -14.87 -27.83
N LEU A 105 9.38 -14.40 -27.15
CA LEU A 105 9.41 -14.24 -25.70
C LEU A 105 8.36 -13.21 -25.23
N GLN A 106 8.18 -12.13 -25.97
CA GLN A 106 7.15 -11.11 -25.70
C GLN A 106 5.73 -11.69 -25.84
N ALA A 107 5.49 -12.56 -26.84
CA ALA A 107 4.22 -13.26 -26.95
C ALA A 107 3.96 -14.15 -25.73
N ASN A 108 4.95 -14.97 -25.34
CA ASN A 108 4.85 -15.85 -24.17
C ASN A 108 4.56 -15.05 -22.89
N LEU A 109 5.28 -13.95 -22.67
CA LEU A 109 5.07 -13.07 -21.54
C LEU A 109 3.67 -12.43 -21.57
N SER A 110 3.22 -11.96 -22.73
CA SER A 110 1.92 -11.28 -22.86
C SER A 110 0.75 -12.19 -22.52
N TYR A 111 0.73 -13.42 -23.04
CA TYR A 111 -0.32 -14.40 -22.70
C TYR A 111 -0.20 -14.86 -21.25
N ALA A 112 0.99 -15.24 -20.79
CA ALA A 112 1.19 -15.75 -19.43
C ALA A 112 0.85 -14.70 -18.37
N ALA A 113 1.35 -13.47 -18.49
CA ALA A 113 1.07 -12.40 -17.54
C ALA A 113 -0.43 -12.09 -17.49
N SER A 114 -1.09 -12.01 -18.65
CA SER A 114 -2.55 -11.84 -18.75
C SER A 114 -3.30 -12.94 -17.99
N GLY A 115 -2.95 -14.22 -18.21
CA GLY A 115 -3.61 -15.35 -17.56
C GLY A 115 -3.35 -15.40 -16.05
N TRP A 116 -2.09 -15.26 -15.62
CA TRP A 116 -1.73 -15.35 -14.20
C TRP A 116 -2.30 -14.19 -13.38
N VAL A 117 -2.33 -12.97 -13.91
CA VAL A 117 -2.99 -11.83 -13.25
C VAL A 117 -4.49 -12.06 -13.12
N LYS A 118 -5.15 -12.58 -14.17
CA LYS A 118 -6.57 -12.93 -14.11
C LYS A 118 -6.84 -14.02 -13.07
N LEU A 119 -6.05 -15.09 -13.03
CA LEU A 119 -6.20 -16.21 -12.11
C LEU A 119 -6.22 -15.78 -10.64
N LEU A 120 -5.59 -14.65 -10.31
CA LEU A 120 -5.53 -14.11 -8.95
C LEU A 120 -6.87 -13.45 -8.54
N GLY A 121 -7.66 -12.96 -9.50
CA GLY A 121 -8.99 -12.39 -9.27
C GLY A 121 -10.05 -13.46 -9.00
N GLU A 122 -10.89 -13.27 -7.99
CA GLU A 122 -11.95 -14.21 -7.61
C GLU A 122 -12.92 -14.49 -8.76
N ARG A 123 -13.36 -13.45 -9.47
CA ARG A 123 -14.28 -13.56 -10.63
C ARG A 123 -13.78 -14.47 -11.75
N TRP A 124 -12.45 -14.61 -11.89
CA TRP A 124 -11.86 -15.48 -12.89
C TRP A 124 -11.86 -16.94 -12.43
N ARG A 125 -11.68 -17.16 -11.12
CA ARG A 125 -11.69 -18.49 -10.48
C ARG A 125 -13.10 -19.07 -10.39
N ASP A 126 -14.06 -18.28 -9.93
CA ASP A 126 -15.46 -18.67 -9.76
C ASP A 126 -16.28 -18.73 -11.07
N ALA A 127 -15.64 -18.39 -12.20
CA ALA A 127 -16.24 -18.37 -13.52
C ALA A 127 -17.31 -17.28 -13.78
N SER A 128 -17.35 -16.20 -12.99
CA SER A 128 -18.30 -15.08 -13.14
C SER A 128 -17.80 -13.92 -14.02
N ALA A 129 -16.51 -13.89 -14.36
CA ALA A 129 -15.89 -12.79 -15.12
C ALA A 129 -16.46 -12.64 -16.53
N LEU A 130 -16.61 -13.72 -17.30
CA LEU A 130 -17.08 -13.67 -18.69
C LEU A 130 -18.49 -13.08 -18.80
N PRO A 131 -19.51 -13.56 -18.06
CA PRO A 131 -20.81 -12.87 -18.00
C PRO A 131 -20.67 -11.40 -17.57
N GLY A 132 -19.81 -11.13 -16.59
CA GLY A 132 -19.52 -9.79 -16.08
C GLY A 132 -18.93 -8.83 -17.11
N VAL A 133 -18.11 -9.31 -18.04
CA VAL A 133 -17.57 -8.53 -19.17
C VAL A 133 -18.66 -8.36 -20.24
N MET A 134 -19.40 -9.42 -20.56
CA MET A 134 -20.42 -9.38 -21.61
C MET A 134 -21.60 -8.45 -21.30
N ARG A 135 -21.85 -8.13 -20.02
CA ARG A 135 -22.86 -7.16 -19.59
C ARG A 135 -22.41 -5.69 -19.63
N THR A 136 -21.14 -5.41 -19.97
CA THR A 136 -20.63 -4.03 -19.98
C THR A 136 -21.09 -3.26 -21.22
N ARG A 137 -21.15 -1.93 -21.12
CA ARG A 137 -21.52 -1.07 -22.27
C ARG A 137 -20.41 -0.96 -23.32
N THR A 138 -19.15 -1.00 -22.91
CA THR A 138 -18.00 -0.69 -23.78
C THR A 138 -17.54 -1.89 -24.61
N TYR A 139 -17.48 -3.07 -24.00
CA TYR A 139 -16.91 -4.29 -24.62
C TYR A 139 -17.86 -5.49 -24.59
N GLY A 140 -19.07 -5.29 -24.06
CA GLY A 140 -20.06 -6.35 -23.92
C GLY A 140 -20.86 -6.61 -25.18
N SER A 141 -21.55 -7.74 -25.19
CA SER A 141 -22.49 -8.13 -26.25
C SER A 141 -23.72 -8.73 -25.61
N GLU A 142 -24.86 -8.06 -25.75
CA GLU A 142 -26.12 -8.50 -25.13
C GLU A 142 -26.50 -9.92 -25.58
N LYS A 143 -26.29 -10.24 -26.85
CA LYS A 143 -26.56 -11.58 -27.39
C LYS A 143 -25.72 -12.65 -26.71
N ILE A 144 -24.43 -12.38 -26.53
CA ILE A 144 -23.51 -13.31 -25.85
C ILE A 144 -23.80 -13.37 -24.35
N TYR A 145 -24.11 -12.25 -23.71
CA TYR A 145 -24.54 -12.24 -22.32
C TYR A 145 -25.79 -13.11 -22.10
N ARG A 146 -26.82 -12.98 -22.94
CA ARG A 146 -28.00 -13.86 -22.87
C ARG A 146 -27.61 -15.34 -23.07
N LEU A 147 -26.62 -15.64 -23.91
CA LEU A 147 -26.11 -17.00 -24.10
C LEU A 147 -25.39 -17.53 -22.85
N THR A 148 -24.58 -16.70 -22.17
CA THR A 148 -23.91 -17.10 -20.93
C THR A 148 -24.92 -17.39 -19.82
N GLN A 149 -26.04 -16.65 -19.77
CA GLN A 149 -27.12 -16.92 -18.82
C GLN A 149 -27.89 -18.21 -19.16
N ARG A 150 -28.09 -18.51 -20.45
CA ARG A 150 -28.79 -19.73 -20.89
C ARG A 150 -27.95 -21.00 -20.70
N HIS A 151 -26.64 -20.91 -20.91
CA HIS A 151 -25.71 -22.05 -20.81
C HIS A 151 -24.57 -21.77 -19.83
N PRO A 152 -24.85 -21.70 -18.52
CA PRO A 152 -23.86 -21.32 -17.52
C PRO A 152 -22.66 -22.27 -17.51
N LYS A 153 -22.86 -23.59 -17.58
CA LYS A 153 -21.74 -24.56 -17.62
C LYS A 153 -20.82 -24.36 -18.83
N ALA A 154 -21.38 -24.09 -20.01
CA ALA A 154 -20.58 -23.82 -21.20
C ALA A 154 -19.78 -22.51 -21.05
N SER A 155 -20.40 -21.47 -20.48
CA SER A 155 -19.71 -20.22 -20.14
C SER A 155 -18.52 -20.45 -19.20
N GLN A 156 -18.67 -21.33 -18.20
CA GLN A 156 -17.59 -21.69 -17.29
C GLN A 156 -16.42 -22.35 -18.03
N TYR A 157 -16.70 -23.38 -18.86
CA TYR A 157 -15.65 -24.05 -19.63
C TYR A 157 -14.94 -23.11 -20.61
N VAL A 158 -15.66 -22.19 -21.27
CA VAL A 158 -15.05 -21.19 -22.15
C VAL A 158 -14.12 -20.28 -21.37
N GLN A 159 -14.56 -19.75 -20.23
CA GLN A 159 -13.74 -18.87 -19.40
C GLN A 159 -12.48 -19.58 -18.88
N HIS A 160 -12.63 -20.77 -18.27
CA HIS A 160 -11.49 -21.53 -17.77
C HIS A 160 -10.58 -22.02 -18.89
N GLY A 161 -11.12 -22.32 -20.08
CA GLY A 161 -10.33 -22.65 -21.26
C GLY A 161 -9.46 -21.50 -21.74
N VAL A 162 -10.00 -20.27 -21.79
CA VAL A 162 -9.21 -19.06 -22.10
C VAL A 162 -8.14 -18.84 -21.04
N LEU A 163 -8.49 -19.00 -19.76
CA LEU A 163 -7.54 -18.82 -18.66
C LEU A 163 -6.39 -19.85 -18.73
N ALA A 164 -6.72 -21.12 -19.01
CA ALA A 164 -5.74 -22.18 -19.19
C ALA A 164 -4.85 -21.91 -20.42
N LEU A 165 -5.43 -21.49 -21.55
CA LEU A 165 -4.67 -21.11 -22.74
C LEU A 165 -3.67 -20.00 -22.44
N GLU A 166 -4.09 -18.95 -21.73
CA GLU A 166 -3.22 -17.83 -21.37
C GLU A 166 -2.11 -18.25 -20.38
N CYS A 167 -2.46 -18.91 -19.27
CA CYS A 167 -1.50 -19.35 -18.26
C CYS A 167 -0.48 -20.36 -18.78
N LEU A 168 -0.91 -21.28 -19.66
CA LEU A 168 -0.11 -22.39 -20.15
C LEU A 168 0.51 -22.12 -21.53
N PHE A 169 0.34 -20.92 -22.09
CA PHE A 169 0.92 -20.56 -23.39
C PHE A 169 2.43 -20.87 -23.48
N PRO A 170 3.27 -20.62 -22.45
CA PRO A 170 4.70 -20.97 -22.49
C PRO A 170 5.00 -22.45 -22.73
N LEU A 171 4.06 -23.36 -22.42
CA LEU A 171 4.22 -24.79 -22.68
C LEU A 171 4.25 -25.12 -24.17
N VAL A 172 3.96 -24.16 -25.06
CA VAL A 172 4.11 -24.30 -26.51
C VAL A 172 5.53 -24.69 -26.93
N HIS A 173 6.55 -24.33 -26.15
CA HIS A 173 7.95 -24.70 -26.41
C HIS A 173 8.32 -26.11 -25.92
N LEU A 174 7.46 -26.76 -25.14
CA LEU A 174 7.73 -28.11 -24.65
C LEU A 174 7.51 -29.17 -25.74
N ALA A 175 8.01 -30.37 -25.46
CA ALA A 175 7.87 -31.54 -26.33
C ALA A 175 8.28 -31.27 -27.81
N GLY A 176 9.25 -30.39 -28.03
CA GLY A 176 9.71 -30.00 -29.37
C GLY A 176 8.65 -29.29 -30.22
N GLY A 177 7.79 -28.47 -29.61
CA GLY A 177 6.79 -27.69 -30.35
C GLY A 177 5.61 -28.50 -30.88
N ARG A 178 5.37 -29.72 -30.36
CA ARG A 178 4.21 -30.54 -30.76
C ARG A 178 2.86 -29.82 -30.57
N LEU A 179 2.79 -28.92 -29.60
CA LEU A 179 1.60 -28.14 -29.28
C LEU A 179 1.50 -26.81 -30.06
N THR A 180 2.51 -26.45 -30.87
CA THR A 180 2.56 -25.15 -31.57
C THR A 180 1.32 -24.88 -32.41
N ARG A 181 0.94 -25.82 -33.28
CA ARG A 181 -0.22 -25.64 -34.16
C ARG A 181 -1.53 -25.45 -33.38
N PRO A 182 -1.93 -26.37 -32.48
CA PRO A 182 -3.19 -26.19 -31.75
C PRO A 182 -3.19 -24.95 -30.85
N VAL A 183 -2.11 -24.66 -30.13
CA VAL A 183 -2.06 -23.49 -29.23
C VAL A 183 -2.17 -22.17 -30.01
N LEU A 184 -1.43 -22.02 -31.11
CA LEU A 184 -1.50 -20.80 -31.93
C LEU A 184 -2.86 -20.66 -32.62
N ALA A 185 -3.46 -21.76 -33.09
CA ALA A 185 -4.79 -21.74 -33.68
C ALA A 185 -5.86 -21.32 -32.65
N SER A 186 -5.78 -21.84 -31.42
CA SER A 186 -6.66 -21.43 -30.32
C SER A 186 -6.49 -19.96 -29.95
N ALA A 187 -5.25 -19.48 -29.81
CA ALA A 187 -4.97 -18.08 -29.50
C ALA A 187 -5.44 -17.13 -30.62
N ALA A 188 -5.23 -17.51 -31.89
CA ALA A 188 -5.72 -16.72 -33.02
C ALA A 188 -7.26 -16.67 -33.06
N SER A 189 -7.91 -17.82 -32.85
CA SER A 189 -9.37 -17.91 -32.78
C SER A 189 -9.95 -17.06 -31.65
N PHE A 190 -9.29 -17.05 -30.49
CA PHE A 190 -9.65 -16.19 -29.37
C PHE A 190 -9.61 -14.69 -29.76
N HIS A 191 -8.54 -14.24 -30.41
CA HIS A 191 -8.44 -12.83 -30.83
C HIS A 191 -9.41 -12.45 -31.93
N VAL A 192 -9.71 -13.37 -32.86
CA VAL A 192 -10.78 -13.19 -33.86
C VAL A 192 -12.14 -13.05 -33.17
N ALA A 193 -12.46 -13.94 -32.23
CA ALA A 193 -13.69 -13.88 -31.46
C ALA A 193 -13.84 -12.54 -30.71
N ASN A 194 -12.79 -12.09 -30.02
CA ASN A 194 -12.79 -10.80 -29.33
C ASN A 194 -12.98 -9.62 -30.29
N GLY A 195 -12.41 -9.70 -31.51
CA GLY A 195 -12.60 -8.69 -32.54
C GLY A 195 -14.07 -8.49 -32.91
N PHE A 196 -14.80 -9.57 -33.15
CA PHE A 196 -16.21 -9.53 -33.56
C PHE A 196 -17.19 -9.38 -32.39
N ILE A 197 -16.92 -9.99 -31.24
CA ILE A 197 -17.82 -10.00 -30.09
C ILE A 197 -17.67 -8.74 -29.24
N MET A 198 -16.43 -8.31 -28.99
CA MET A 198 -16.11 -7.24 -28.05
C MET A 198 -15.71 -5.93 -28.73
N GLY A 199 -15.72 -5.87 -30.06
CA GLY A 199 -15.26 -4.72 -30.83
C GLY A 199 -13.75 -4.47 -30.75
N LEU A 200 -12.97 -5.46 -30.32
CA LEU A 200 -11.51 -5.36 -30.16
C LEU A 200 -10.77 -5.65 -31.47
N GLY A 201 -11.15 -4.98 -32.56
CA GLY A 201 -10.71 -5.30 -33.93
C GLY A 201 -9.19 -5.29 -34.12
N ARG A 202 -8.45 -4.39 -33.45
CA ARG A 202 -6.98 -4.34 -33.53
C ARG A 202 -6.28 -5.56 -32.89
N PHE A 203 -6.90 -6.20 -31.91
CA PHE A 203 -6.34 -7.40 -31.26
C PHE A 203 -6.29 -8.58 -32.24
N MET A 204 -7.25 -8.66 -33.16
CA MET A 204 -7.33 -9.70 -34.18
C MET A 204 -6.09 -9.75 -35.08
N THR A 205 -5.43 -8.62 -35.33
CA THR A 205 -4.23 -8.55 -36.18
C THR A 205 -2.95 -8.41 -35.37
N ALA A 206 -2.96 -7.63 -34.29
CA ALA A 206 -1.77 -7.38 -33.49
C ALA A 206 -1.22 -8.64 -32.84
N PHE A 207 -2.03 -9.39 -32.07
CA PHE A 207 -1.53 -10.54 -31.33
C PHE A 207 -1.15 -11.72 -32.23
N PRO A 208 -1.97 -12.10 -33.24
CA PRO A 208 -1.58 -13.13 -34.20
C PRO A 208 -0.34 -12.78 -35.03
N SER A 209 0.01 -11.50 -35.19
CA SER A 209 1.26 -11.12 -35.85
C SER A 209 2.51 -11.63 -35.14
N MET A 210 2.44 -11.97 -33.85
CA MET A 210 3.55 -12.57 -33.10
C MET A 210 3.71 -14.07 -33.34
N HIS A 211 2.65 -14.76 -33.80
CA HIS A 211 2.60 -16.22 -33.89
C HIS A 211 3.63 -16.85 -34.84
N PRO A 212 3.97 -16.27 -36.01
CA PRO A 212 5.03 -16.82 -36.84
C PRO A 212 6.38 -16.92 -36.13
N MET A 213 6.71 -15.98 -35.24
CA MET A 213 7.94 -16.01 -34.45
C MET A 213 7.89 -17.08 -33.36
N VAL A 214 6.72 -17.32 -32.76
CA VAL A 214 6.51 -18.47 -31.85
C VAL A 214 6.66 -19.78 -32.62
N ALA A 215 6.07 -19.90 -33.82
CA ALA A 215 6.23 -21.08 -34.65
C ALA A 215 7.70 -21.33 -35.05
N TYR A 216 8.42 -20.27 -35.43
CA TYR A 216 9.85 -20.33 -35.73
C TYR A 216 10.68 -20.86 -34.56
N THR A 217 10.45 -20.32 -33.36
CA THR A 217 11.25 -20.62 -32.15
C THR A 217 10.91 -21.95 -31.50
N THR A 218 9.66 -22.41 -31.64
CA THR A 218 9.22 -23.73 -31.15
C THR A 218 9.60 -24.88 -32.07
N THR A 219 9.97 -24.59 -33.33
CA THR A 219 10.40 -25.61 -34.28
C THR A 219 11.71 -26.26 -33.77
N PRO A 220 11.80 -27.61 -33.71
CA PRO A 220 13.01 -28.30 -33.28
C PRO A 220 14.22 -27.95 -34.14
N ALA A 221 15.41 -27.83 -33.51
CA ALA A 221 16.66 -27.52 -34.21
C ALA A 221 17.05 -28.57 -35.27
N SER A 222 16.52 -29.80 -35.17
CA SER A 222 16.69 -30.85 -36.17
C SER A 222 15.88 -30.63 -37.45
N HIS A 223 14.93 -29.70 -37.47
CA HIS A 223 14.09 -29.44 -38.64
C HIS A 223 14.85 -28.57 -39.66
N PRO A 224 14.89 -28.95 -40.95
CA PRO A 224 15.68 -28.24 -41.97
C PRO A 224 15.36 -26.74 -42.08
N ALA A 225 14.09 -26.34 -41.90
CA ALA A 225 13.65 -24.95 -42.03
C ALA A 225 14.24 -23.98 -40.97
N VAL A 226 14.82 -24.49 -39.88
CA VAL A 226 15.46 -23.69 -38.83
C VAL A 226 16.88 -24.16 -38.53
N ALA A 227 17.48 -24.94 -39.44
CA ALA A 227 18.84 -25.43 -39.29
C ALA A 227 19.82 -24.26 -39.13
N GLY A 228 20.60 -24.26 -38.05
CA GLY A 228 21.56 -23.20 -37.75
C GLY A 228 21.00 -21.98 -37.02
N ARG A 229 19.74 -22.01 -36.55
CA ARG A 229 19.15 -20.95 -35.71
C ARG A 229 20.00 -20.68 -34.46
N ASP A 230 20.27 -19.40 -34.19
CA ASP A 230 20.99 -18.96 -32.99
C ASP A 230 20.06 -18.82 -31.77
N ASP A 231 20.14 -19.78 -30.85
CA ASP A 231 19.34 -19.81 -29.61
C ASP A 231 20.03 -19.15 -28.41
N ARG A 232 21.13 -18.41 -28.60
CA ARG A 232 21.82 -17.73 -27.48
C ARG A 232 20.94 -16.64 -26.86
N ALA A 233 20.07 -16.00 -27.62
CA ALA A 233 19.19 -14.94 -27.12
C ALA A 233 18.25 -15.44 -26.01
N VAL A 234 17.65 -16.62 -26.16
CA VAL A 234 16.77 -17.19 -25.12
C VAL A 234 17.56 -17.63 -23.89
N LYS A 235 18.79 -18.15 -24.06
CA LYS A 235 19.67 -18.48 -22.94
C LYS A 235 20.09 -17.23 -22.16
N ALA A 236 20.44 -16.16 -22.88
CA ALA A 236 20.79 -14.87 -22.27
C ALA A 236 19.58 -14.26 -21.53
N ALA A 237 18.39 -14.31 -22.12
CA ALA A 237 17.16 -13.87 -21.45
C ALA A 237 16.88 -14.68 -20.17
N GLY A 238 17.06 -16.01 -20.21
CA GLY A 238 16.93 -16.87 -19.03
C GLY A 238 17.94 -16.53 -17.93
N LEU A 239 19.20 -16.28 -18.30
CA LEU A 239 20.25 -15.86 -17.36
C LEU A 239 19.94 -14.50 -16.73
N LEU A 240 19.50 -13.52 -17.52
CA LEU A 240 19.11 -12.20 -17.03
C LEU A 240 17.90 -12.28 -16.08
N LEU A 241 16.93 -13.13 -16.39
CA LEU A 241 15.79 -13.39 -15.50
C LEU A 241 16.25 -14.00 -14.18
N ALA A 242 17.09 -15.04 -14.22
CA ALA A 242 17.62 -15.68 -13.03
C ALA A 242 18.45 -14.71 -12.16
N ALA A 243 19.30 -13.88 -12.80
CA ALA A 243 20.06 -12.84 -12.11
C ALA A 243 19.12 -11.79 -11.48
N GLY A 244 18.06 -11.37 -12.18
CA GLY A 244 17.05 -10.44 -11.65
C GLY A 244 16.30 -11.00 -10.45
N VAL A 245 15.93 -12.29 -10.47
CA VAL A 245 15.30 -12.98 -9.34
C VAL A 245 16.27 -13.07 -8.15
N ALA A 246 17.52 -13.46 -8.38
CA ALA A 246 18.54 -13.54 -7.34
C ALA A 246 18.80 -12.17 -6.69
N ALA A 247 18.94 -11.12 -7.50
CA ALA A 247 19.08 -9.74 -7.02
C ALA A 247 17.86 -9.29 -6.21
N SER A 248 16.65 -9.61 -6.67
CA SER A 248 15.40 -9.30 -5.95
C SER A 248 15.34 -10.00 -4.58
N ALA A 249 15.75 -11.28 -4.52
CA ALA A 249 15.83 -12.03 -3.27
C ALA A 249 16.89 -11.47 -2.31
N ALA A 250 18.08 -11.12 -2.81
CA ALA A 250 19.14 -10.50 -2.01
C ALA A 250 18.71 -9.15 -1.44
N LEU A 251 18.08 -8.30 -2.25
CA LEU A 251 17.54 -7.01 -1.81
C LEU A 251 16.37 -7.16 -0.82
N ALA A 252 15.55 -8.20 -0.97
CA ALA A 252 14.51 -8.51 0.00
C ALA A 252 15.11 -8.95 1.35
N ALA A 253 16.16 -9.78 1.34
CA ALA A 253 16.87 -10.20 2.54
C ALA A 253 17.58 -9.03 3.24
N GLN A 254 18.26 -8.17 2.47
CA GLN A 254 18.92 -6.96 3.01
C GLN A 254 17.89 -6.03 3.67
N ARG A 255 16.78 -5.74 2.99
CA ARG A 255 15.69 -4.92 3.56
C ARG A 255 15.14 -5.51 4.84
N ARG A 256 14.91 -6.82 4.88
CA ARG A 256 14.47 -7.52 6.08
C ARG A 256 15.43 -7.34 7.23
N SER A 257 16.74 -7.42 6.97
CA SER A 257 17.76 -7.20 8.01
C SER A 257 17.65 -5.79 8.59
N THR A 258 17.56 -4.76 7.75
CA THR A 258 17.41 -3.36 8.20
C THR A 258 16.11 -3.14 8.99
N VAL A 259 15.01 -3.77 8.57
CA VAL A 259 13.73 -3.69 9.27
C VAL A 259 13.81 -4.37 10.64
N LEU A 260 14.49 -5.52 10.73
CA LEU A 260 14.63 -6.29 11.97
C LEU A 260 15.58 -5.66 12.99
N GLU A 261 16.58 -4.94 12.52
CA GLU A 261 17.57 -4.26 13.37
C GLU A 261 16.92 -3.14 14.21
N GLY A 262 15.95 -2.42 13.65
CA GLY A 262 15.40 -1.23 14.31
C GLY A 262 16.38 -0.05 14.23
N TRP A 263 16.05 1.03 14.93
CA TRP A 263 16.90 2.19 15.11
C TRP A 263 18.05 1.88 16.09
N PRO A 264 19.16 2.62 16.05
CA PRO A 264 20.24 2.45 17.02
C PRO A 264 19.78 2.65 18.48
N THR A 265 18.71 3.41 18.69
CA THR A 265 18.07 3.68 19.98
C THR A 265 17.00 2.65 20.35
N SER A 266 16.67 1.72 19.45
CA SER A 266 15.61 0.75 19.67
C SER A 266 15.92 -0.17 20.84
N ARG A 267 14.92 -0.35 21.68
CA ARG A 267 14.92 -1.29 22.80
C ARG A 267 13.97 -2.45 22.49
N ARG A 268 14.13 -3.56 23.22
CA ARG A 268 13.28 -4.75 23.09
C ARG A 268 12.62 -5.11 24.42
N PHE A 269 11.36 -5.49 24.36
CA PHE A 269 10.60 -5.98 25.51
C PHE A 269 9.88 -7.29 25.17
N VAL A 270 9.89 -8.25 26.08
CA VAL A 270 9.24 -9.56 25.89
C VAL A 270 7.93 -9.59 26.67
N THR A 271 6.82 -9.89 25.98
CA THR A 271 5.48 -9.91 26.57
C THR A 271 5.13 -11.29 27.15
N ARG A 272 4.00 -11.37 27.87
CA ARG A 272 3.47 -12.64 28.43
C ARG A 272 3.22 -13.72 27.37
N HIS A 273 3.02 -13.31 26.12
CA HIS A 273 2.83 -14.21 24.97
C HIS A 273 4.15 -14.62 24.32
N GLY A 274 5.28 -14.19 24.88
CA GLY A 274 6.62 -14.39 24.33
C GLY A 274 6.92 -13.53 23.10
N ASN A 275 6.03 -12.60 22.74
CA ASN A 275 6.29 -11.66 21.64
C ASN A 275 7.42 -10.71 22.04
N GLU A 276 8.28 -10.37 21.09
CA GLU A 276 9.32 -9.36 21.26
C GLU A 276 8.85 -8.06 20.61
N LEU A 277 8.63 -7.02 21.40
CA LEU A 277 8.27 -5.69 20.92
C LEU A 277 9.51 -4.81 20.84
N LEU A 278 9.74 -4.23 19.67
CA LEU A 278 10.69 -3.15 19.45
C LEU A 278 10.02 -1.82 19.84
N TYR A 279 10.67 -1.03 20.69
CA TYR A 279 10.15 0.27 21.12
C TYR A 279 11.25 1.34 21.18
N GLU A 280 10.84 2.59 21.04
CA GLU A 280 11.64 3.80 21.21
C GLU A 280 11.14 4.59 22.41
N THR A 281 12.06 5.28 23.07
CA THR A 281 11.78 6.24 24.15
C THR A 281 12.37 7.59 23.79
N GLY A 282 11.75 8.69 24.22
CA GLY A 282 12.29 10.04 24.07
C GLY A 282 11.78 10.98 25.14
N GLY A 283 12.39 12.17 25.23
CA GLY A 283 12.13 13.16 26.28
C GLY A 283 12.84 12.82 27.59
N ASP A 284 12.44 13.48 28.68
CA ASP A 284 12.93 13.20 30.03
C ASP A 284 12.43 11.83 30.52
N THR A 285 13.21 10.82 30.19
CA THR A 285 12.96 9.41 30.52
C THR A 285 13.65 9.00 31.82
N GLY A 286 14.31 9.94 32.52
CA GLY A 286 15.20 9.64 33.65
C GLY A 286 16.48 8.88 33.28
N ASP A 287 16.62 8.45 32.02
CA ASP A 287 17.76 7.72 31.47
C ASP A 287 18.76 8.69 30.82
N ARG A 288 19.55 9.41 31.61
CA ARG A 288 20.89 9.79 31.13
C ARG A 288 21.79 8.57 31.24
N PHE A 289 21.77 7.66 30.26
CA PHE A 289 22.75 6.58 30.21
C PHE A 289 23.83 6.83 29.16
N GLY A 290 25.07 6.87 29.65
CA GLY A 290 26.26 6.70 28.83
C GLY A 290 26.36 5.27 28.30
N THR A 291 26.53 5.14 26.98
CA THR A 291 27.43 4.22 26.26
C THR A 291 27.72 2.81 26.82
N GLY A 292 26.77 2.11 27.45
CA GLY A 292 27.05 0.78 27.98
C GLY A 292 25.86 -0.01 28.53
N ALA A 293 24.89 -0.36 27.69
CA ALA A 293 23.88 -1.36 28.04
C ALA A 293 24.42 -2.79 27.78
N THR A 294 24.34 -3.65 28.80
CA THR A 294 24.69 -5.08 28.69
C THR A 294 23.44 -5.85 28.24
N ILE A 295 23.60 -6.78 27.30
CA ILE A 295 22.49 -7.62 26.80
C ILE A 295 21.88 -8.42 27.97
N GLY A 296 20.60 -8.19 28.30
CA GLY A 296 19.81 -9.07 29.17
C GLY A 296 18.99 -8.42 30.28
N THR A 297 19.14 -7.12 30.55
CA THR A 297 18.27 -6.37 31.47
C THR A 297 17.34 -5.43 30.69
N PRO A 298 16.04 -5.35 31.00
CA PRO A 298 15.18 -4.34 30.39
C PRO A 298 15.67 -2.96 30.84
N ASP A 299 15.98 -2.10 29.86
CA ASP A 299 16.27 -0.69 30.09
C ASP A 299 14.97 0.01 30.52
N THR A 300 14.70 -0.02 31.83
CA THR A 300 13.59 0.67 32.49
C THR A 300 13.88 2.15 32.62
N PHE A 301 12.85 2.99 32.47
CA PHE A 301 12.92 4.41 32.84
C PHE A 301 13.52 4.58 34.25
N GLY A 302 14.44 5.53 34.41
CA GLY A 302 15.02 5.89 35.71
C GLY A 302 13.97 6.29 36.75
N THR A 303 14.27 6.08 38.04
CA THR A 303 13.37 6.38 39.17
C THR A 303 13.31 7.86 39.54
N GLY A 304 13.95 8.75 38.77
CA GLY A 304 14.13 10.16 39.09
C GLY A 304 13.44 11.10 38.11
N HIS A 305 12.35 11.71 38.58
CA HIS A 305 11.69 12.94 38.09
C HIS A 305 10.73 12.88 36.88
N GLY A 306 9.76 13.80 36.94
CA GLY A 306 8.52 13.90 36.15
C GLY A 306 7.31 13.30 36.88
N GLU A 307 6.29 14.10 37.23
CA GLU A 307 4.93 13.61 37.59
C GLU A 307 4.04 13.46 36.34
N GLU A 308 4.47 14.03 35.22
CA GLU A 308 3.69 14.13 33.99
C GLU A 308 3.44 12.76 33.34
N PRO A 309 2.23 12.46 32.87
CA PRO A 309 1.97 11.18 32.21
C PRO A 309 2.86 10.94 30.98
N VAL A 310 3.39 9.73 30.84
CA VAL A 310 4.13 9.30 29.64
C VAL A 310 3.15 9.11 28.48
N LEU A 311 3.45 9.66 27.31
CA LEU A 311 2.67 9.43 26.10
C LEU A 311 3.07 8.11 25.45
N VAL A 312 2.14 7.16 25.29
CA VAL A 312 2.42 5.85 24.68
C VAL A 312 1.64 5.69 23.38
N PHE A 313 2.34 5.54 22.26
CA PHE A 313 1.75 5.58 20.92
C PHE A 313 1.49 4.19 20.34
N ALA A 314 0.24 3.92 19.94
CA ALA A 314 -0.21 2.71 19.27
C ALA A 314 -0.66 3.02 17.83
N ALA A 315 0.10 2.51 16.85
CA ALA A 315 -0.15 2.76 15.43
C ALA A 315 -1.42 2.04 14.91
N GLY A 316 -1.90 2.45 13.73
CA GLY A 316 -3.01 1.77 13.04
C GLY A 316 -2.66 0.42 12.42
N LEU A 317 -3.64 -0.19 11.75
CA LEU A 317 -3.46 -1.42 10.97
C LEU A 317 -2.48 -1.17 9.81
N ALA A 318 -1.55 -2.10 9.57
CA ALA A 318 -0.58 -1.99 8.48
C ALA A 318 0.30 -0.70 8.53
N SER A 319 0.28 0.01 9.66
CA SER A 319 1.04 1.24 9.89
C SER A 319 2.32 0.95 10.70
N THR A 320 3.24 1.92 10.71
CA THR A 320 4.53 1.84 11.42
C THR A 320 4.56 2.88 12.55
N SER A 321 5.36 2.67 13.60
CA SER A 321 5.48 3.64 14.71
C SER A 321 5.94 5.02 14.24
N GLU A 322 6.73 5.07 13.16
CA GLU A 322 7.22 6.32 12.56
C GLU A 322 6.13 7.21 11.96
N HIS A 323 4.88 6.74 11.83
CA HIS A 323 3.78 7.62 11.40
C HIS A 323 3.58 8.77 12.39
N PHE A 324 3.91 8.56 13.67
CA PHE A 324 3.83 9.60 14.69
C PHE A 324 5.04 10.53 14.75
N ALA A 325 6.04 10.39 13.87
CA ALA A 325 7.33 11.07 14.02
C ALA A 325 7.20 12.59 14.21
N TRP A 326 6.35 13.27 13.42
CA TRP A 326 6.11 14.71 13.58
C TRP A 326 5.51 15.10 14.93
N ILE A 327 4.73 14.21 15.55
CA ILE A 327 4.10 14.42 16.87
C ILE A 327 5.13 14.11 17.96
N THR A 328 5.77 12.94 17.91
CA THR A 328 6.72 12.49 18.93
C THR A 328 7.95 13.39 18.97
N GLU A 329 8.53 13.75 17.82
CA GLU A 329 9.70 14.64 17.77
C GLU A 329 9.38 16.02 18.32
N ARG A 330 8.15 16.50 18.16
CA ARG A 330 7.73 17.78 18.74
C ARG A 330 7.75 17.71 20.26
N PHE A 331 7.10 16.70 20.85
CA PHE A 331 7.09 16.51 22.29
C PHE A 331 8.50 16.32 22.88
N VAL A 332 9.34 15.54 22.21
CA VAL A 332 10.71 15.26 22.65
C VAL A 332 11.60 16.50 22.52
N ASN A 333 11.59 17.19 21.37
CA ASN A 333 12.56 18.24 21.08
C ASN A 333 12.13 19.63 21.58
N GLU A 334 10.82 19.92 21.63
CA GLU A 334 10.32 21.24 22.05
C GLU A 334 9.98 21.32 23.54
N THR A 335 9.50 20.21 24.13
CA THR A 335 9.01 20.19 25.51
C THR A 335 9.72 19.19 26.42
N ASP A 336 10.62 18.37 25.88
CA ASP A 336 11.27 17.26 26.60
C ASP A 336 10.27 16.28 27.26
N HIS A 337 9.05 16.19 26.71
CA HIS A 337 7.96 15.39 27.28
C HIS A 337 8.23 13.90 27.05
N PRO A 338 8.06 13.03 28.07
CA PRO A 338 8.36 11.61 27.93
C PRO A 338 7.40 10.89 26.98
N VAL A 339 7.97 10.24 25.97
CA VAL A 339 7.23 9.45 24.97
C VAL A 339 7.73 8.02 24.88
N VAL A 340 6.83 7.09 24.55
CA VAL A 340 7.12 5.72 24.13
C VAL A 340 6.37 5.44 22.85
N SER A 341 7.08 5.00 21.81
CA SER A 341 6.46 4.46 20.60
C SER A 341 6.93 3.02 20.38
N TYR A 342 6.07 2.15 19.87
CA TYR A 342 6.43 0.75 19.68
C TYR A 342 5.83 0.18 18.40
N ALA A 343 6.50 -0.84 17.85
CA ALA A 343 5.96 -1.65 16.78
C ALA A 343 5.23 -2.87 17.38
N ARG A 344 3.96 -3.09 17.00
CA ARG A 344 3.21 -4.29 17.42
C ARG A 344 3.87 -5.57 16.91
N ALA A 345 3.56 -6.70 17.54
CA ALA A 345 4.13 -8.00 17.21
C ALA A 345 4.00 -8.35 15.71
N GLY A 346 5.15 -8.44 15.01
CA GLY A 346 5.23 -8.72 13.57
C GLY A 346 5.43 -7.51 12.66
N TYR A 347 5.35 -6.29 13.22
CA TYR A 347 5.70 -5.04 12.55
C TYR A 347 7.14 -4.62 12.86
N GLY A 348 7.77 -3.85 11.97
CA GLY A 348 9.13 -3.35 12.17
C GLY A 348 10.10 -4.45 12.62
N GLY A 349 10.87 -4.16 13.67
CA GLY A 349 11.76 -5.13 14.31
C GLY A 349 11.10 -6.05 15.33
N SER A 350 9.81 -5.88 15.61
CA SER A 350 9.05 -6.72 16.55
C SER A 350 8.79 -8.12 15.97
N LEU A 351 8.88 -9.13 16.83
CA LEU A 351 8.71 -10.53 16.48
C LEU A 351 7.51 -11.11 17.23
N ARG A 352 6.53 -11.63 16.50
CA ARG A 352 5.49 -12.48 17.09
C ARG A 352 6.05 -13.89 17.25
N ARG A 353 6.11 -14.41 18.48
CA ARG A 353 6.64 -15.74 18.79
C ARG A 353 5.56 -16.77 19.08
N THR A 354 4.42 -16.33 19.62
CA THR A 354 3.29 -17.23 19.87
C THR A 354 2.78 -17.85 18.56
N THR A 355 2.41 -19.12 18.63
CA THR A 355 1.82 -19.91 17.53
C THR A 355 0.31 -20.01 17.66
N ALA A 356 -0.28 -19.50 18.75
CA ALA A 356 -1.72 -19.46 18.93
C ALA A 356 -2.40 -18.64 17.81
N PRO A 357 -3.67 -18.95 17.47
CA PRO A 357 -4.48 -18.07 16.63
C PRO A 357 -4.46 -16.65 17.18
N TYR A 358 -4.30 -15.66 16.30
CA TYR A 358 -4.29 -14.26 16.73
C TYR A 358 -5.71 -13.80 17.08
N GLU A 359 -5.81 -13.14 18.23
CA GLU A 359 -6.98 -12.40 18.64
C GLU A 359 -6.55 -10.96 18.96
N LEU A 360 -7.46 -10.00 18.80
CA LEU A 360 -7.16 -8.59 19.08
C LEU A 360 -6.71 -8.38 20.55
N ALA A 361 -7.15 -9.25 21.47
CA ALA A 361 -6.72 -9.27 22.86
C ALA A 361 -5.20 -9.44 23.03
N GLU A 362 -4.51 -10.14 22.12
CA GLU A 362 -3.05 -10.31 22.15
C GLU A 362 -2.35 -8.95 22.05
N SER A 363 -2.79 -8.07 21.16
CA SER A 363 -2.21 -6.72 21.04
C SER A 363 -2.54 -5.82 22.23
N VAL A 364 -3.66 -6.07 22.91
CA VAL A 364 -4.03 -5.38 24.15
C VAL A 364 -3.16 -5.84 25.31
N ASP A 365 -2.94 -7.16 25.43
CA ASP A 365 -2.02 -7.75 26.43
C ASP A 365 -0.58 -7.26 26.21
N ASP A 366 -0.13 -7.25 24.96
CA ASP A 366 1.21 -6.77 24.57
C ASP A 366 1.41 -5.29 24.96
N LEU A 367 0.40 -4.43 24.77
CA LEU A 367 0.45 -3.03 25.19
C LEU A 367 0.45 -2.88 26.72
N GLU A 368 -0.39 -3.66 27.43
CA GLU A 368 -0.43 -3.67 28.88
C GLU A 368 0.93 -4.07 29.47
N ASP A 369 1.52 -5.15 28.96
CA ASP A 369 2.82 -5.64 29.40
C ASP A 369 3.93 -4.62 29.12
N LEU A 370 3.92 -3.99 27.94
CA LEU A 370 4.89 -2.95 27.59
C LEU A 370 4.82 -1.78 28.59
N VAL A 371 3.61 -1.26 28.86
CA VAL A 371 3.42 -0.15 29.80
C VAL A 371 3.89 -0.52 31.20
N ARG A 372 3.50 -1.71 31.69
CA ARG A 372 3.84 -2.15 33.05
C ARG A 372 5.30 -2.56 33.21
N GLY A 373 5.93 -3.07 32.15
CA GLY A 373 7.30 -3.57 32.16
C GLY A 373 8.36 -2.53 31.89
N VAL A 374 8.06 -1.52 31.07
CA VAL A 374 9.03 -0.46 30.69
C VAL A 374 8.96 0.74 31.62
N LEU A 375 7.79 1.05 32.18
CA LEU A 375 7.60 2.26 33.02
C LEU A 375 7.67 1.94 34.52
N PRO A 376 8.19 2.85 35.37
CA PRO A 376 8.33 2.62 36.80
C PRO A 376 6.97 2.43 37.46
N ALA A 377 6.90 1.70 38.59
CA ALA A 377 5.66 1.53 39.33
C ALA A 377 4.99 2.88 39.68
N GLY A 378 3.69 2.99 39.45
CA GLY A 378 2.91 4.22 39.72
C GLY A 378 2.99 5.31 38.65
N ARG A 379 3.93 5.24 37.69
CA ARG A 379 4.05 6.23 36.60
C ARG A 379 2.78 6.23 35.75
N LYS A 380 2.14 7.40 35.63
CA LYS A 380 0.90 7.55 34.87
C LYS A 380 1.18 7.60 33.36
N VAL A 381 0.21 7.22 32.54
CA VAL A 381 0.30 7.23 31.07
C VAL A 381 -0.91 7.89 30.42
N VAL A 382 -0.68 8.54 29.28
CA VAL A 382 -1.73 8.83 28.31
C VAL A 382 -1.47 7.96 27.09
N LEU A 383 -2.44 7.13 26.70
CA LEU A 383 -2.29 6.30 25.51
C LEU A 383 -2.82 7.09 24.30
N VAL A 384 -2.05 7.08 23.21
CA VAL A 384 -2.38 7.76 21.96
C VAL A 384 -2.50 6.70 20.86
N GLY A 385 -3.69 6.55 20.27
CA GLY A 385 -3.98 5.47 19.32
C GLY A 385 -4.52 6.01 18.00
N HIS A 386 -3.92 5.61 16.89
CA HIS A 386 -4.42 5.95 15.54
C HIS A 386 -5.20 4.79 14.93
N SER A 387 -6.34 5.07 14.29
CA SER A 387 -7.12 4.05 13.56
C SER A 387 -7.37 2.82 14.46
N LEU A 388 -6.97 1.60 14.04
CA LEU A 388 -7.01 0.39 14.87
C LEU A 388 -6.31 0.54 16.24
N GLY A 389 -5.25 1.34 16.32
CA GLY A 389 -4.56 1.66 17.56
C GLY A 389 -5.50 2.34 18.57
N GLY A 390 -6.48 3.12 18.12
CA GLY A 390 -7.55 3.68 18.95
C GLY A 390 -8.38 2.60 19.65
N GLU A 391 -8.81 1.58 18.92
CA GLU A 391 -9.55 0.46 19.50
C GLU A 391 -8.68 -0.38 20.47
N ILE A 392 -7.39 -0.54 20.18
CA ILE A 392 -6.45 -1.24 21.07
C ILE A 392 -6.31 -0.48 22.41
N ILE A 393 -6.06 0.83 22.38
CA ILE A 393 -5.91 1.62 23.63
C ILE A 393 -7.23 1.66 24.42
N ARG A 394 -8.39 1.67 23.73
CA ARG A 394 -9.71 1.64 24.37
C ARG A 394 -9.90 0.35 25.17
N ARG A 395 -9.56 -0.80 24.58
CA ARG A 395 -9.63 -2.10 25.25
C ARG A 395 -8.62 -2.25 26.38
N ALA A 396 -7.50 -1.54 26.32
CA ALA A 396 -6.49 -1.52 27.38
C ALA A 396 -6.92 -0.67 28.59
N ALA A 397 -7.93 0.20 28.44
CA ALA A 397 -8.28 1.21 29.42
C ALA A 397 -8.57 0.64 30.81
N ASP A 398 -9.43 -0.37 30.89
CA ASP A 398 -9.80 -1.01 32.17
C ASP A 398 -8.62 -1.72 32.82
N ARG A 399 -7.80 -2.38 31.99
CA ARG A 399 -6.63 -3.16 32.41
C ARG A 399 -5.48 -2.30 32.92
N LEU A 400 -5.44 -1.03 32.52
CA LEU A 400 -4.46 -0.04 32.92
C LEU A 400 -5.08 1.07 33.77
N SER A 401 -6.27 0.89 34.34
CA SER A 401 -6.99 1.93 35.09
C SER A 401 -6.18 2.56 36.23
N ASP A 402 -5.32 1.79 36.90
CA ASP A 402 -4.39 2.27 37.93
C ASP A 402 -3.24 3.12 37.37
N ARG A 403 -2.92 2.99 36.08
CA ARG A 403 -1.83 3.70 35.38
C ARG A 403 -2.35 4.81 34.47
N LEU A 404 -3.59 4.75 34.02
CA LEU A 404 -4.11 5.61 32.96
C LEU A 404 -4.46 7.01 33.47
N ALA A 405 -4.10 8.02 32.68
CA ALA A 405 -4.41 9.42 32.92
C ALA A 405 -5.46 9.95 31.93
N GLY A 406 -5.45 9.43 30.70
CA GLY A 406 -6.32 9.85 29.62
C GLY A 406 -6.06 9.03 28.36
N LEU A 407 -6.96 9.17 27.39
CA LEU A 407 -6.89 8.48 26.09
C LEU A 407 -7.00 9.51 24.97
N VAL A 408 -6.11 9.42 23.99
CA VAL A 408 -6.14 10.25 22.78
C VAL A 408 -6.34 9.34 21.58
N TYR A 409 -7.36 9.64 20.79
CA TYR A 409 -7.72 8.93 19.58
C TYR A 409 -7.40 9.80 18.37
N LEU A 410 -6.61 9.30 17.43
CA LEU A 410 -6.28 9.98 16.19
C LEU A 410 -7.01 9.26 15.06
N ASP A 411 -8.10 9.86 14.57
CA ASP A 411 -9.02 9.31 13.57
C ASP A 411 -9.28 7.79 13.78
N PRO A 412 -9.84 7.41 14.95
CA PRO A 412 -9.85 6.03 15.42
C PRO A 412 -10.80 5.12 14.63
N ALA A 413 -10.50 3.83 14.63
CA ALA A 413 -11.47 2.82 14.23
C ALA A 413 -12.52 2.65 15.34
N HIS A 414 -13.79 2.44 14.96
CA HIS A 414 -14.87 2.17 15.90
C HIS A 414 -15.36 0.72 15.75
N PRO A 415 -15.60 -0.04 16.83
CA PRO A 415 -15.98 -1.46 16.72
C PRO A 415 -17.29 -1.71 15.95
N ALA A 416 -18.19 -0.72 15.91
CA ALA A 416 -19.44 -0.76 15.12
C ALA A 416 -19.31 -0.28 13.66
N GLU A 417 -18.14 0.20 13.21
CA GLU A 417 -18.02 0.92 11.93
C GLU A 417 -18.38 0.05 10.71
N LEU A 418 -18.04 -1.25 10.73
CA LEU A 418 -18.36 -2.17 9.63
C LEU A 418 -19.84 -2.56 9.54
N GLN A 419 -20.62 -2.25 10.58
CA GLN A 419 -22.06 -2.51 10.64
C GLN A 419 -22.88 -1.26 10.34
N ARG A 420 -22.41 -0.11 10.80
CA ARG A 420 -23.14 1.16 10.68
C ARG A 420 -22.75 1.97 9.45
N SER A 421 -21.48 1.97 9.07
CA SER A 421 -21.02 2.67 7.86
C SER A 421 -21.01 1.72 6.67
N GLU A 422 -21.89 1.97 5.69
CA GLU A 422 -21.88 1.26 4.41
C GLU A 422 -20.54 1.46 3.69
N ARG A 423 -19.97 2.68 3.75
CA ARG A 423 -18.67 3.00 3.15
C ARG A 423 -17.55 2.15 3.73
N GLN A 424 -17.46 2.02 5.06
CA GLN A 424 -16.46 1.18 5.71
C GLN A 424 -16.70 -0.30 5.44
N SER A 425 -17.97 -0.74 5.45
CA SER A 425 -18.34 -2.13 5.15
C SER A 425 -18.00 -2.53 3.71
N GLU A 426 -18.22 -1.66 2.72
CA GLU A 426 -17.79 -1.90 1.34
C GLU A 426 -16.26 -1.82 1.19
N GLY A 427 -15.63 -0.81 1.81
CA GLY A 427 -14.18 -0.63 1.82
C GLY A 427 -13.42 -1.81 2.42
N SER A 428 -14.01 -2.49 3.42
CA SER A 428 -13.42 -3.65 4.09
C SER A 428 -13.02 -4.77 3.12
N LYS A 429 -13.82 -5.02 2.08
CA LYS A 429 -13.55 -6.06 1.07
C LYS A 429 -12.32 -5.70 0.23
N ALA A 430 -12.26 -4.45 -0.22
CA ALA A 430 -11.12 -3.93 -0.98
C ALA A 430 -9.84 -3.94 -0.13
N LEU A 431 -9.94 -3.62 1.17
CA LEU A 431 -8.83 -3.68 2.11
C LEU A 431 -8.34 -5.12 2.31
N SER A 432 -9.24 -6.08 2.54
CA SER A 432 -8.93 -7.51 2.64
C SER A 432 -8.17 -8.02 1.42
N GLU A 433 -8.67 -7.69 0.22
CA GLU A 433 -8.02 -8.06 -1.04
C GLU A 433 -6.63 -7.42 -1.18
N THR A 434 -6.50 -6.12 -0.87
CA THR A 434 -5.25 -5.37 -0.98
C THR A 434 -4.18 -5.93 -0.06
N ILE A 435 -4.49 -6.13 1.22
CA ILE A 435 -3.55 -6.68 2.20
C ILE A 435 -3.16 -8.11 1.83
N ALA A 436 -4.11 -8.95 1.40
CA ALA A 436 -3.83 -10.32 1.00
C ALA A 436 -2.92 -10.39 -0.24
N GLN A 437 -3.15 -9.52 -1.22
CA GLN A 437 -2.33 -9.40 -2.42
C GLN A 437 -0.92 -8.89 -2.09
N ALA A 438 -0.80 -7.80 -1.33
CA ALA A 438 0.48 -7.26 -0.91
C ALA A 438 1.31 -8.30 -0.15
N SER A 439 0.69 -9.01 0.81
CA SER A 439 1.33 -10.10 1.54
C SER A 439 1.85 -11.19 0.60
N ARG A 440 1.04 -11.62 -0.39
CA ARG A 440 1.42 -12.67 -1.34
C ARG A 440 2.57 -12.24 -2.25
N TYR A 441 2.46 -11.09 -2.91
CA TYR A 441 3.45 -10.67 -3.91
C TYR A 441 4.79 -10.30 -3.29
N LEU A 442 4.78 -9.63 -2.13
CA LEU A 442 6.02 -9.28 -1.45
C LEU A 442 6.78 -10.52 -0.95
N ARG A 443 6.08 -11.61 -0.59
CA ARG A 443 6.74 -12.90 -0.28
C ARG A 443 7.46 -13.49 -1.48
N LEU A 444 7.04 -13.13 -2.70
CA LEU A 444 7.69 -13.52 -3.95
C LEU A 444 8.85 -12.58 -4.34
N GLY A 445 9.22 -11.62 -3.48
CA GLY A 445 10.33 -10.69 -3.71
C GLY A 445 9.98 -9.49 -4.60
N SER A 446 8.69 -9.23 -4.87
CA SER A 446 8.25 -8.15 -5.76
C SER A 446 8.46 -6.73 -5.18
N GLY A 447 8.97 -6.60 -3.95
CA GLY A 447 9.16 -5.31 -3.31
C GLY A 447 10.13 -4.38 -4.06
N ILE A 448 10.96 -4.90 -4.97
CA ILE A 448 11.82 -4.07 -5.85
C ILE A 448 11.00 -3.29 -6.91
N LEU A 449 9.80 -3.79 -7.24
CA LEU A 449 8.91 -3.19 -8.22
C LEU A 449 7.98 -2.14 -7.61
N MET A 450 7.99 -2.01 -6.28
CA MET A 450 7.16 -1.02 -5.61
C MET A 450 7.76 0.37 -5.75
N SER A 451 6.90 1.32 -6.08
CA SER A 451 7.21 2.74 -5.98
C SER A 451 6.90 3.25 -4.59
N ARG A 452 7.65 4.26 -4.16
CA ARG A 452 7.36 4.97 -2.91
C ARG A 452 5.99 5.67 -3.00
N PRO A 453 5.08 5.45 -2.04
CA PRO A 453 3.83 6.20 -1.96
C PRO A 453 4.05 7.68 -1.69
N GLU A 454 3.21 8.56 -2.24
CA GLU A 454 3.35 10.02 -2.08
C GLU A 454 3.22 10.48 -0.62
N TRP A 455 2.38 9.83 0.18
CA TRP A 455 2.22 10.18 1.60
C TRP A 455 3.53 10.00 2.38
N LEU A 456 4.39 9.06 1.96
CA LEU A 456 5.65 8.77 2.63
C LEU A 456 6.64 9.94 2.49
N ASP A 457 6.55 10.70 1.40
CA ASP A 457 7.35 11.92 1.22
C ASP A 457 6.89 13.08 2.12
N ARG A 458 5.77 12.94 2.85
CA ARG A 458 5.30 13.91 3.85
C ARG A 458 5.96 13.69 5.22
N LEU A 459 6.44 12.48 5.52
CA LEU A 459 7.17 12.17 6.75
C LEU A 459 8.51 12.94 6.85
N PRO A 460 9.11 13.08 8.04
CA PRO A 460 10.46 13.63 8.15
C PRO A 460 11.44 12.76 7.36
N LYS A 461 12.44 13.41 6.76
CA LYS A 461 13.31 12.82 5.73
C LYS A 461 14.06 11.58 6.23
N GLU A 462 14.39 11.59 7.51
CA GLU A 462 15.16 10.62 8.27
C GLU A 462 14.43 9.27 8.34
N TYR A 463 13.09 9.28 8.40
CA TYR A 463 12.27 8.07 8.52
C TYR A 463 11.94 7.42 7.17
N ARG A 464 11.94 8.19 6.08
CA ARG A 464 11.39 7.78 4.77
C ARG A 464 11.96 6.47 4.25
N GLN A 465 13.29 6.31 4.32
CA GLN A 465 13.94 5.12 3.80
C GLN A 465 13.56 3.85 4.60
N ARG A 466 13.51 3.96 5.92
CA ARG A 466 13.17 2.83 6.81
C ARG A 466 11.69 2.48 6.72
N VAL A 467 10.80 3.47 6.70
CA VAL A 467 9.36 3.24 6.48
C VAL A 467 9.14 2.57 5.13
N PHE A 468 9.82 3.02 4.07
CA PHE A 468 9.69 2.38 2.76
C PHE A 468 10.24 0.93 2.75
N ALA A 469 11.32 0.66 3.49
CA ALA A 469 11.81 -0.70 3.68
C ALA A 469 10.77 -1.60 4.38
N GLN A 470 10.08 -1.09 5.40
CA GLN A 470 9.00 -1.81 6.08
C GLN A 470 7.82 -2.11 5.14
N TYR A 471 7.34 -1.12 4.38
CA TYR A 471 6.24 -1.29 3.42
C TYR A 471 6.56 -2.22 2.26
N THR A 472 7.84 -2.37 1.92
CA THR A 472 8.31 -3.30 0.88
C THR A 472 8.76 -4.66 1.43
N ASP A 473 8.64 -4.90 2.74
CA ASP A 473 8.80 -6.23 3.34
C ASP A 473 7.42 -6.89 3.54
N ALA A 474 7.32 -8.16 3.15
CA ALA A 474 6.13 -8.97 3.34
C ALA A 474 5.68 -9.14 4.80
N ARG A 475 6.56 -8.91 5.79
CA ARG A 475 6.26 -9.06 7.22
C ARG A 475 5.15 -8.10 7.67
N LEU A 476 5.24 -6.83 7.28
CA LEU A 476 4.23 -5.81 7.61
C LEU A 476 2.85 -6.24 7.11
N TRP A 477 2.76 -6.66 5.86
CA TRP A 477 1.49 -7.08 5.25
C TRP A 477 1.00 -8.45 5.75
N THR A 478 1.91 -9.32 6.17
CA THR A 478 1.55 -10.58 6.83
C THR A 478 0.94 -10.34 8.21
N ALA A 479 1.54 -9.44 9.00
CA ALA A 479 0.99 -9.02 10.28
C ALA A 479 -0.35 -8.32 10.09
N GLY A 480 -0.44 -7.37 9.15
CA GLY A 480 -1.69 -6.68 8.80
C GLY A 480 -2.79 -7.63 8.36
N LYS A 481 -2.49 -8.64 7.53
CA LYS A 481 -3.48 -9.65 7.12
C LYS A 481 -4.05 -10.40 8.33
N ARG A 482 -3.17 -10.84 9.22
CA ARG A 482 -3.53 -11.59 10.44
C ARG A 482 -4.37 -10.73 11.38
N GLU A 483 -3.96 -9.49 11.62
CA GLU A 483 -4.70 -8.55 12.46
C GLU A 483 -6.07 -8.23 11.85
N TRP A 484 -6.11 -7.93 10.56
CA TRP A 484 -7.34 -7.58 9.86
C TRP A 484 -8.38 -8.70 9.87
N GLU A 485 -7.97 -9.96 9.67
CA GLU A 485 -8.89 -11.10 9.75
C GLU A 485 -9.58 -11.20 11.13
N ALA A 486 -8.86 -10.91 12.21
CA ALA A 486 -9.42 -10.90 13.57
C ALA A 486 -10.27 -9.65 13.84
N VAL A 487 -9.82 -8.48 13.38
CA VAL A 487 -10.54 -7.20 13.51
C VAL A 487 -11.85 -7.22 12.75
N GLU A 488 -11.85 -7.62 11.48
CA GLU A 488 -13.05 -7.72 10.66
C GLU A 488 -14.08 -8.65 11.31
N LYS A 489 -13.64 -9.81 11.80
CA LYS A 489 -14.51 -10.74 12.53
C LYS A 489 -15.08 -10.10 13.80
N ALA A 490 -14.25 -9.44 14.60
CA ALA A 490 -14.68 -8.80 15.84
C ALA A 490 -15.67 -7.65 15.58
N PHE A 491 -15.39 -6.81 14.58
CA PHE A 491 -16.21 -5.64 14.26
C PHE A 491 -17.54 -6.02 13.63
N ARG A 492 -17.58 -7.11 12.84
CA ARG A 492 -18.86 -7.65 12.33
C ARG A 492 -19.70 -8.34 13.41
N ALA A 493 -19.10 -8.75 14.51
CA ALA A 493 -19.78 -9.40 15.62
C ALA A 493 -20.18 -8.43 16.76
N PHE A 494 -19.82 -7.15 16.66
CA PHE A 494 -20.05 -6.18 17.72
C PHE A 494 -21.49 -5.63 17.71
N ASP A 495 -22.36 -6.07 18.59
CA ASP A 495 -23.77 -5.67 18.62
C ASP A 495 -24.13 -4.72 19.79
N GLY A 496 -23.12 -4.21 20.52
CA GLY A 496 -23.29 -3.39 21.72
C GLY A 496 -23.01 -1.90 21.53
N THR A 497 -22.99 -1.18 22.66
CA THR A 497 -22.45 0.18 22.77
C THR A 497 -21.09 0.15 23.46
N ILE A 498 -20.31 1.22 23.32
CA ILE A 498 -19.07 1.36 24.09
C ILE A 498 -19.41 1.52 25.58
N ALA A 499 -18.81 0.69 26.43
CA ALA A 499 -18.94 0.80 27.88
C ALA A 499 -18.26 2.07 28.41
N PRO A 500 -18.76 2.69 29.50
CA PRO A 500 -18.12 3.84 30.11
C PRO A 500 -16.65 3.57 30.46
N LEU A 501 -15.78 4.52 30.15
CA LEU A 501 -14.34 4.47 30.37
C LEU A 501 -13.95 5.27 31.62
N PRO A 502 -12.86 4.92 32.33
CA PRO A 502 -12.56 5.48 33.65
C PRO A 502 -11.82 6.83 33.62
N VAL A 503 -11.43 7.34 32.43
CA VAL A 503 -10.53 8.50 32.28
C VAL A 503 -11.00 9.42 31.16
N PRO A 504 -10.66 10.73 31.17
CA PRO A 504 -10.96 11.65 30.08
C PRO A 504 -10.43 11.17 28.72
N GLY A 505 -11.08 11.61 27.64
CA GLY A 505 -10.75 11.21 26.28
C GLY A 505 -10.78 12.39 25.30
N LEU A 506 -9.82 12.42 24.37
CA LEU A 506 -9.77 13.36 23.26
C LEU A 506 -9.78 12.58 21.94
N ILE A 507 -10.72 12.92 21.06
CA ILE A 507 -10.80 12.42 19.69
C ILE A 507 -10.35 13.54 18.75
N ILE A 508 -9.30 13.29 17.98
CA ILE A 508 -8.82 14.19 16.93
C ILE A 508 -9.16 13.54 15.59
N ALA A 509 -10.20 14.05 14.93
CA ALA A 509 -10.74 13.54 13.69
C ALA A 509 -10.08 14.19 12.46
N ALA A 510 -9.90 13.41 11.39
CA ALA A 510 -9.52 13.98 10.10
C ALA A 510 -10.76 14.54 9.38
N GLN A 511 -10.68 15.77 8.86
CA GLN A 511 -11.82 16.41 8.19
C GLN A 511 -12.38 15.55 7.06
N GLN A 512 -11.53 15.01 6.18
CA GLN A 512 -12.01 14.21 5.05
C GLN A 512 -12.73 12.93 5.49
N THR A 513 -12.39 12.37 6.65
CA THR A 513 -13.05 11.17 7.19
C THR A 513 -14.49 11.50 7.56
N VAL A 514 -14.71 12.56 8.34
CA VAL A 514 -16.06 12.96 8.80
C VAL A 514 -16.90 13.59 7.68
N ASP A 515 -16.28 14.28 6.72
CA ASP A 515 -16.99 14.88 5.57
C ASP A 515 -17.49 13.82 4.58
N GLN A 516 -16.72 12.75 4.37
CA GLN A 516 -17.07 11.69 3.43
C GLN A 516 -18.04 10.66 4.02
N ASP A 517 -18.12 10.57 5.34
CA ASP A 517 -18.93 9.60 6.06
C ASP A 517 -19.50 10.19 7.36
N PRO A 518 -20.69 10.81 7.31
CA PRO A 518 -21.31 11.38 8.50
C PRO A 518 -21.55 10.39 9.64
N GLU A 519 -21.70 9.08 9.34
CA GLU A 519 -21.79 8.05 10.39
C GLU A 519 -20.52 8.00 11.24
N GLN A 520 -19.34 8.27 10.67
CA GLN A 520 -18.10 8.31 11.45
C GLN A 520 -18.13 9.39 12.53
N LEU A 521 -18.70 10.57 12.25
CA LEU A 521 -18.84 11.59 13.28
C LEU A 521 -19.78 11.15 14.40
N LEU A 522 -20.85 10.39 14.09
CA LEU A 522 -21.74 9.82 15.11
C LEU A 522 -21.04 8.77 15.97
N LEU A 523 -20.21 7.92 15.35
CA LEU A 523 -19.38 6.93 16.04
C LEU A 523 -18.34 7.60 16.94
N TYR A 524 -17.73 8.70 16.49
CA TYR A 524 -16.82 9.49 17.31
C TYR A 524 -17.53 10.15 18.48
N ASN A 525 -18.76 10.63 18.28
CA ASN A 525 -19.60 11.11 19.38
C ASN A 525 -19.90 10.01 20.39
N GLU A 526 -20.28 8.81 19.96
CA GLU A 526 -20.51 7.67 20.86
C GLU A 526 -19.26 7.35 21.69
N LEU A 527 -18.09 7.27 21.05
CA LEU A 527 -16.82 7.05 21.73
C LEU A 527 -16.49 8.17 22.73
N SER A 528 -16.71 9.43 22.34
CA SER A 528 -16.48 10.60 23.18
C SER A 528 -17.37 10.58 24.43
N HIS A 529 -18.65 10.22 24.29
CA HIS A 529 -19.60 10.09 25.41
C HIS A 529 -19.29 8.94 26.37
N ALA A 530 -18.45 7.98 25.98
CA ALA A 530 -17.98 6.94 26.89
C ALA A 530 -16.99 7.49 27.94
N HIS A 531 -16.41 8.67 27.74
CA HIS A 531 -15.47 9.28 28.68
C HIS A 531 -16.16 10.18 29.72
N PRO A 532 -15.66 10.23 30.96
CA PRO A 532 -16.14 11.17 31.97
C PRO A 532 -15.77 12.60 31.58
N ARG A 533 -16.56 13.58 32.05
CA ARG A 533 -16.35 15.01 31.76
C ARG A 533 -16.27 15.31 30.26
N HIS A 534 -17.00 14.56 29.45
CA HIS A 534 -17.12 14.78 28.00
C HIS A 534 -17.48 16.25 27.69
N GLY A 535 -16.63 16.92 26.90
CA GLY A 535 -16.80 18.34 26.53
C GLY A 535 -16.29 19.34 27.57
N GLU A 536 -15.92 18.89 28.78
CA GLU A 536 -15.25 19.69 29.82
C GLU A 536 -13.74 19.39 29.89
N THR A 537 -13.34 18.14 29.63
CA THR A 537 -11.94 17.70 29.54
C THR A 537 -11.81 16.76 28.34
N GLY A 538 -11.23 17.26 27.25
CA GLY A 538 -11.29 16.59 25.95
C GLY A 538 -12.67 16.64 25.27
N GLY A 539 -12.82 15.88 24.19
CA GLY A 539 -13.98 15.96 23.30
C GLY A 539 -13.62 15.54 21.87
N ILE A 540 -14.28 16.12 20.87
CA ILE A 540 -13.98 15.88 19.45
C ILE A 540 -13.43 17.16 18.83
N GLU A 541 -12.25 17.06 18.24
CA GLU A 541 -11.57 18.14 17.53
C GLU A 541 -11.30 17.70 16.09
N VAL A 542 -11.64 18.55 15.12
CA VAL A 542 -11.43 18.24 13.70
C VAL A 542 -10.21 19.01 13.18
N VAL A 543 -9.26 18.31 12.56
CA VAL A 543 -8.12 18.95 11.89
C VAL A 543 -8.49 19.24 10.44
N GLU A 544 -8.76 20.51 10.15
CA GLU A 544 -9.08 21.01 8.82
C GLU A 544 -7.99 20.67 7.78
N GLY A 545 -8.43 20.31 6.58
CA GLY A 545 -7.58 19.92 5.44
C GLY A 545 -6.99 18.51 5.51
N SER A 546 -7.14 17.82 6.65
CA SER A 546 -6.51 16.51 6.87
C SER A 546 -7.32 15.34 6.30
N ASP A 547 -6.57 14.29 5.93
CA ASP A 547 -7.07 12.96 5.60
C ASP A 547 -6.52 11.96 6.63
N HIS A 548 -7.02 10.72 6.60
CA HIS A 548 -6.70 9.66 7.56
C HIS A 548 -5.19 9.45 7.79
N ASP A 549 -4.37 9.58 6.74
CA ASP A 549 -2.92 9.42 6.82
C ASP A 549 -2.23 10.76 7.11
N SER A 550 -2.65 11.83 6.43
CA SER A 550 -2.02 13.14 6.52
C SER A 550 -2.20 13.80 7.87
N LEU A 551 -3.20 13.41 8.66
CA LEU A 551 -3.32 13.77 10.07
C LEU A 551 -2.03 13.51 10.85
N LEU A 552 -1.31 12.44 10.51
CA LEU A 552 -0.05 12.05 11.15
C LEU A 552 1.18 12.42 10.31
N THR A 553 1.09 12.25 8.99
CA THR A 553 2.28 12.31 8.13
C THR A 553 2.55 13.70 7.58
N ASN A 554 1.57 14.60 7.54
CA ASN A 554 1.79 16.00 7.13
C ASN A 554 2.19 16.82 8.35
N ALA A 555 3.32 17.53 8.27
CA ALA A 555 3.86 18.33 9.38
C ALA A 555 2.82 19.31 9.97
N ALA A 556 2.06 20.04 9.15
CA ALA A 556 1.11 21.03 9.65
C ALA A 556 -0.06 20.39 10.42
N HIS A 557 -0.63 19.30 9.88
CA HIS A 557 -1.72 18.58 10.54
C HIS A 557 -1.24 17.87 11.81
N ALA A 558 -0.06 17.23 11.75
CA ALA A 558 0.53 16.53 12.88
C ALA A 558 0.93 17.49 14.00
N HIS A 559 1.46 18.66 13.67
CA HIS A 559 1.73 19.70 14.67
C HIS A 559 0.43 20.21 15.29
N ARG A 560 -0.63 20.44 14.51
CA ARG A 560 -1.95 20.79 15.07
C ARG A 560 -2.48 19.70 16.01
N ALA A 561 -2.34 18.43 15.65
CA ALA A 561 -2.69 17.32 16.52
C ALA A 561 -1.86 17.32 17.81
N ALA A 562 -0.55 17.58 17.72
CA ALA A 562 0.32 17.72 18.90
C ALA A 562 -0.10 18.87 19.83
N ASP A 563 -0.52 20.02 19.28
CA ASP A 563 -1.04 21.15 20.08
C ASP A 563 -2.31 20.75 20.86
N LEU A 564 -3.22 20.01 20.20
CA LEU A 564 -4.44 19.51 20.83
C LEU A 564 -4.12 18.50 21.94
N ILE A 565 -3.15 17.60 21.71
CA ILE A 565 -2.67 16.67 22.74
C ILE A 565 -2.06 17.42 23.93
N ALA A 566 -1.26 18.45 23.67
CA ALA A 566 -0.65 19.26 24.73
C ALA A 566 -1.70 20.01 25.56
N ALA A 567 -2.72 20.57 24.91
CA ALA A 567 -3.85 21.20 25.60
C ALA A 567 -4.61 20.19 26.50
N PHE A 568 -4.90 19.00 25.97
CA PHE A 568 -5.53 17.93 26.73
C PHE A 568 -4.68 17.46 27.93
N LEU A 569 -3.36 17.36 27.76
CA LEU A 569 -2.45 17.03 28.88
C LEU A 569 -2.53 18.07 30.00
N ALA A 570 -2.60 19.36 29.66
CA ALA A 570 -2.74 20.43 30.64
C ALA A 570 -4.08 20.35 31.40
N GLU A 571 -5.17 20.03 30.72
CA GLU A 571 -6.48 19.82 31.35
C GLU A 571 -6.49 18.60 32.29
N VAL A 572 -5.90 17.47 31.84
CA VAL A 572 -5.76 16.25 32.66
C VAL A 572 -4.90 16.52 33.90
N ALA A 573 -3.85 17.34 33.79
CA ALA A 573 -3.04 17.74 34.93
C ALA A 573 -3.82 18.64 35.90
N ALA A 574 -4.56 19.63 35.39
CA ALA A 574 -5.38 20.53 36.21
C ALA A 574 -6.48 19.78 36.98
N ALA A 575 -7.11 18.79 36.36
CA ALA A 575 -8.16 17.96 36.97
C ALA A 575 -7.66 17.08 38.14
N ARG A 576 -6.34 16.88 38.27
CA ARG A 576 -5.73 16.10 39.36
C ARG A 576 -5.40 16.91 40.60
N VAL A 577 -5.34 18.24 40.50
CA VAL A 577 -5.11 19.11 41.66
C VAL A 577 -6.42 19.27 42.43
N PRO A 578 -6.53 18.82 43.70
CA PRO A 578 -7.76 18.97 44.47
C PRO A 578 -8.10 20.45 44.69
N ALA A 579 -9.36 20.82 44.51
CA ALA A 579 -9.90 22.13 44.87
C ALA A 579 -10.01 22.29 46.40
N HIS A 580 -8.90 22.23 47.13
CA HIS A 580 -8.81 22.52 48.56
C HIS A 580 -7.54 23.32 48.86
N ALA A 581 -7.52 24.56 48.36
CA ALA A 581 -6.65 25.62 48.86
C ALA A 581 -7.31 26.97 48.53
N GLY A 582 -8.28 27.41 49.33
CA GLY A 582 -8.88 28.73 49.07
C GLY A 582 -10.19 29.08 49.75
N GLN A 583 -10.50 28.55 50.94
CA GLN A 583 -11.45 29.19 51.84
C GLN A 583 -10.92 29.03 53.28
N GLY A 584 -10.02 29.93 53.67
CA GLY A 584 -9.71 30.13 55.08
C GLY A 584 -10.90 30.84 55.72
N GLU A 585 -11.58 30.17 56.65
CA GLU A 585 -12.49 30.81 57.59
C GLU A 585 -11.74 31.91 58.39
N PRO A 586 -12.38 33.03 58.73
CA PRO A 586 -11.76 34.06 59.56
C PRO A 586 -11.63 33.52 60.99
N GLN A 587 -10.39 33.46 61.49
CA GLN A 587 -10.13 33.27 62.92
C GLN A 587 -10.58 34.53 63.67
N ASP A 588 -11.59 34.36 64.54
CA ASP A 588 -11.89 35.30 65.62
C ASP A 588 -10.67 35.44 66.53
N GLN A 589 -10.08 36.65 66.57
CA GLN A 589 -9.16 37.06 67.63
C GLN A 589 -9.91 37.90 68.66
N PRO A 590 -9.76 37.63 69.97
CA PRO A 590 -10.33 38.46 71.02
C PRO A 590 -9.53 39.76 71.17
N GLN A 591 -10.28 40.86 71.32
CA GLN A 591 -9.75 42.19 71.61
C GLN A 591 -9.04 42.21 72.98
N ASP A 592 -7.76 42.58 72.98
CA ASP A 592 -7.05 42.98 74.20
C ASP A 592 -6.61 44.43 74.05
N ALA A 593 -7.25 45.30 74.82
CA ALA A 593 -6.99 46.73 74.87
C ALA A 593 -6.05 47.04 76.03
N ALA A 594 -4.78 47.33 75.74
CA ALA A 594 -3.87 47.97 76.67
C ALA A 594 -3.09 49.09 75.98
N ARG A 595 -3.57 50.33 76.15
CA ARG A 595 -2.79 51.55 75.95
C ARG A 595 -1.90 51.72 77.19
N THR A 596 -0.59 51.75 76.99
CA THR A 596 0.36 52.34 77.95
C THR A 596 1.00 53.56 77.30
N GLU A 597 0.74 54.71 77.91
CA GLU A 597 1.37 56.00 77.63
C GLU A 597 2.87 55.93 77.92
N GLY A 598 3.65 56.59 77.05
CA GLY A 598 5.07 56.81 77.27
C GLY A 598 5.32 57.95 78.25
N THR A 599 6.39 57.83 79.05
CA THR A 599 7.04 58.97 79.70
C THR A 599 8.54 58.69 79.81
N VAL A 600 9.34 59.49 79.08
CA VAL A 600 10.67 60.01 79.46
C VAL A 600 11.79 58.97 79.72
N ARG A 601 12.76 58.83 78.81
CA ARG A 601 13.99 59.65 78.73
C ARG A 601 14.83 59.28 77.50
#